data_AF-A0A174IID4-F1
#
_entry.id   AF-A0A174IID4-F1
#
_cell.length_a   1.000
_cell.length_b   1.000
_cell.length_c   1.000
_cell.angle_alpha   90.00
_cell.angle_beta   90.00
_cell.angle_gamma   90.00
#
_symmetry.space_group_name_H-M   'P 1'
#
loop_
_entity.id
_entity.type
_entity.pdbx_description
1 polymer ?
#
loop_
_entity_poly.entity_id
_entity_poly.type
_entity_poly.pdbx_seq_one_letter_code
_entity_poly.pdbx_strand_id
1 'polypeptide(L)'
;MILMLNYLIRKKTHINSGLRILYTLVLIALYSNVLKIWIGSWATLASDVALVIALSSLINYRWNPKHSGSLTFIFVSAFMLILLSAFELLNENISNHLYSLIEFRKTFFQLLMLFIGYAYFDPEKGSDEGVRLIKFIVFASLPLILYGVKQFFAFDSFDAKLYSLMDSASDTNRYGNTIRAISFFSGPFHYGMFSALIFALCLYLERKTAEKKFYALAFISIIGVFCSYTRTNMACCLIVIASFLLLSGAKEGAYVKVSGVRAILACLGLAVAGLLFFSTPGNVNLGNSQINSLINSMLNASEDTRLTNRFLTWNQAIHLIELHPLTGNGIGSAGDTLAAHSVAVNWVTPHNAFLKVTVEMGLCGTIIFTLFFMTVFVLCLKNSIRNPASLPLVVSVTAIVLINMMLGSTLGTFPVMTLIYLLIGAVCKSVESALPSRKGYDD
;
A
#
# COMPACT_ATOMS: atom_id res chain seq x y z
N MET A 1 -3.02 24.54 -6.75
CA MET A 1 -2.20 24.14 -5.58
C MET A 1 -2.27 25.17 -4.44
N ILE A 2 -1.87 26.43 -4.66
CA ILE A 2 -1.91 27.52 -3.64
C ILE A 2 -3.35 27.86 -3.19
N LEU A 3 -4.32 27.85 -4.11
CA LEU A 3 -5.74 28.10 -3.79
C LEU A 3 -6.38 26.99 -2.95
N MET A 4 -5.92 25.74 -3.07
CA MET A 4 -6.42 24.60 -2.29
C MET A 4 -5.83 24.58 -0.87
N LEU A 5 -4.55 24.98 -0.75
CA LEU A 5 -3.92 25.27 0.54
C LEU A 5 -4.68 26.41 1.25
N ASN A 6 -5.01 27.49 0.53
CA ASN A 6 -5.79 28.62 1.08
C ASN A 6 -7.22 28.25 1.47
N TYR A 7 -7.88 27.32 0.77
CA TYR A 7 -9.22 26.85 1.14
C TYR A 7 -9.20 25.98 2.42
N LEU A 8 -8.18 25.14 2.60
CA LEU A 8 -7.96 24.38 3.84
C LEU A 8 -7.52 25.27 5.01
N ILE A 9 -6.84 26.38 4.74
CA ILE A 9 -6.37 27.35 5.75
C ILE A 9 -7.47 28.32 6.20
N ARG A 10 -8.48 28.61 5.35
CA ARG A 10 -9.51 29.64 5.62
C ARG A 10 -10.56 29.27 6.68
N LYS A 11 -10.73 28.00 7.03
CA LYS A 11 -11.38 27.64 8.31
C LYS A 11 -10.32 27.75 9.40
N LYS A 12 -10.49 28.66 10.36
CA LYS A 12 -9.68 28.77 11.59
C LYS A 12 -9.78 27.47 12.42
N THR A 13 -9.16 26.41 11.94
CA THR A 13 -8.82 25.22 12.71
C THR A 13 -7.32 25.30 12.89
N HIS A 14 -6.84 25.50 14.12
CA HIS A 14 -5.42 25.45 14.42
C HIS A 14 -4.88 24.07 13.97
N ILE A 15 -4.18 24.03 12.85
CA ILE A 15 -3.45 22.84 12.42
C ILE A 15 -2.19 22.76 13.30
N ASN A 16 -2.13 21.74 14.16
CA ASN A 16 -0.98 21.43 15.01
C ASN A 16 0.28 21.24 14.14
N SER A 17 1.45 21.62 14.66
CA SER A 17 2.74 21.51 13.96
C SER A 17 3.03 20.06 13.52
N GLY A 18 2.68 19.06 14.33
CA GLY A 18 2.83 17.64 13.99
C GLY A 18 2.04 17.24 12.73
N LEU A 19 0.77 17.62 12.64
CA LEU A 19 -0.06 17.33 11.47
C LEU A 19 0.48 17.99 10.19
N ARG A 20 1.09 19.18 10.27
CA ARG A 20 1.75 19.84 9.12
C ARG A 20 2.96 19.06 8.64
N ILE A 21 3.73 18.49 9.56
CA ILE A 21 4.88 17.62 9.22
C ILE A 21 4.36 16.38 8.48
N LEU A 22 3.31 15.72 8.99
CA LEU A 22 2.70 14.58 8.32
C LEU A 22 2.17 14.92 6.93
N TYR A 23 1.52 16.08 6.75
CA TYR A 23 1.06 16.54 5.43
C TYR A 23 2.22 16.75 4.46
N THR A 24 3.32 17.34 4.95
CA THR A 24 4.52 17.58 4.15
C THR A 24 5.13 16.26 3.69
N LEU A 25 5.27 15.28 4.60
CA LEU A 25 5.80 13.96 4.28
C LEU A 25 4.91 13.20 3.31
N VAL A 26 3.57 13.26 3.47
CA VAL A 26 2.62 12.68 2.50
C VAL A 26 2.80 13.29 1.12
N LEU A 27 2.94 14.62 1.00
CA LEU A 27 3.19 15.27 -0.30
C LEU A 27 4.51 14.82 -0.92
N ILE A 28 5.59 14.81 -0.14
CA ILE A 28 6.90 14.39 -0.64
C ILE A 28 6.84 12.93 -1.10
N ALA A 29 6.24 12.03 -0.31
CA ALA A 29 6.09 10.63 -0.69
C ALA A 29 5.29 10.47 -2.00
N LEU A 30 4.13 11.14 -2.11
CA LEU A 30 3.27 11.09 -3.28
C LEU A 30 3.91 11.65 -4.55
N TYR A 31 4.61 12.78 -4.44
CA TYR A 31 5.09 13.54 -5.60
C TYR A 31 6.57 13.35 -5.92
N SER A 32 7.34 12.64 -5.09
CA SER A 32 8.74 12.32 -5.39
C SER A 32 8.92 11.56 -6.71
N ASN A 33 8.01 10.65 -7.06
CA ASN A 33 8.08 10.00 -8.37
C ASN A 33 7.76 10.93 -9.54
N VAL A 34 6.94 11.97 -9.35
CA VAL A 34 6.69 12.98 -10.38
C VAL A 34 8.00 13.69 -10.74
N LEU A 35 8.87 13.87 -9.75
CA LEU A 35 10.18 14.49 -9.94
C LEU A 35 11.13 13.66 -10.82
N LYS A 36 10.88 12.35 -11.03
CA LYS A 36 11.73 11.49 -11.87
C LYS A 36 11.92 12.02 -13.29
N ILE A 37 10.96 12.79 -13.81
CA ILE A 37 11.03 13.38 -15.15
C ILE A 37 12.18 14.39 -15.29
N TRP A 38 12.52 15.09 -14.21
CA TRP A 38 13.55 16.13 -14.23
C TRP A 38 14.88 15.68 -13.63
N ILE A 39 14.84 14.85 -12.58
CA ILE A 39 16.04 14.45 -11.81
C ILE A 39 16.32 12.94 -11.86
N GLY A 40 15.61 12.20 -12.71
CA GLY A 40 15.82 10.77 -12.93
C GLY A 40 15.41 9.89 -11.76
N SER A 41 15.86 8.62 -11.76
CA SER A 41 15.46 7.60 -10.78
C SER A 41 15.80 7.95 -9.33
N TRP A 42 16.69 8.91 -9.10
CA TRP A 42 17.09 9.42 -7.79
C TRP A 42 16.04 10.28 -7.11
N ALA A 43 14.99 10.70 -7.82
CA ALA A 43 13.94 11.56 -7.29
C ALA A 43 13.29 11.06 -6.00
N THR A 44 13.18 9.74 -5.83
CA THR A 44 12.60 9.12 -4.64
C THR A 44 13.46 9.29 -3.39
N LEU A 45 14.75 9.62 -3.52
CA LEU A 45 15.61 9.99 -2.38
C LEU A 45 15.06 11.19 -1.61
N ALA A 46 14.31 12.09 -2.26
CA ALA A 46 13.69 13.22 -1.58
C ALA A 46 12.76 12.75 -0.44
N SER A 47 12.04 11.64 -0.65
CA SER A 47 11.19 11.03 0.38
C SER A 47 12.03 10.46 1.52
N ASP A 48 13.13 9.78 1.21
CA ASP A 48 13.97 9.16 2.23
C ASP A 48 14.70 10.20 3.07
N VAL A 49 15.23 11.26 2.44
CA VAL A 49 15.83 12.40 3.15
C VAL A 49 14.80 13.07 4.06
N ALA A 50 13.57 13.25 3.59
CA ALA A 50 12.50 13.83 4.42
C ALA A 50 12.15 12.94 5.63
N LEU A 51 12.13 11.61 5.46
CA LEU A 51 11.95 10.66 6.57
C LEU A 51 13.09 10.76 7.58
N VAL A 52 14.35 10.83 7.12
CA VAL A 52 15.51 10.98 8.01
C VAL A 52 15.45 12.30 8.77
N ILE A 53 15.16 13.43 8.11
CA ILE A 53 15.03 14.73 8.76
C ILE A 53 13.93 14.70 9.83
N ALA A 54 12.76 14.14 9.52
CA ALA A 54 11.66 14.03 10.47
C ALA A 54 12.03 13.13 11.67
N LEU A 55 12.78 12.05 11.44
CA LEU A 55 13.27 11.19 12.50
C LEU A 55 14.34 11.89 13.36
N SER A 56 15.25 12.65 12.75
CA SER A 56 16.27 13.43 13.47
C SER A 56 15.64 14.49 14.38
N SER A 57 14.52 15.11 13.96
CA SER A 57 13.78 16.02 14.85
C SER A 57 13.11 15.34 16.04
N LEU A 58 13.10 14.01 16.09
CA LEU A 58 12.60 13.21 17.21
C LEU A 58 13.72 12.75 18.16
N ILE A 59 14.97 13.20 18.01
CA ILE A 59 16.08 12.72 18.86
C ILE A 59 15.87 13.02 20.35
N ASN A 60 15.17 14.10 20.67
CA ASN A 60 14.78 14.49 22.04
C ASN A 60 13.37 14.03 22.42
N TYR A 61 12.68 13.32 21.52
CA TYR A 61 11.34 12.82 21.78
C TYR A 61 11.42 11.69 22.80
N ARG A 62 10.84 11.92 23.99
CA ARG A 62 10.77 10.88 25.03
C ARG A 62 9.74 9.84 24.65
N TRP A 63 10.25 8.74 24.08
CA TRP A 63 9.46 7.56 23.77
C TRP A 63 9.08 6.84 25.07
N ASN A 64 7.90 7.12 25.62
CA ASN A 64 7.35 6.37 26.74
C ASN A 64 5.91 5.94 26.44
N PRO A 65 5.71 4.94 25.57
CA PRO A 65 4.38 4.45 25.25
C PRO A 65 3.74 3.95 26.54
N LYS A 66 2.50 4.38 26.81
CA LYS A 66 1.69 3.69 27.82
C LYS A 66 1.77 2.18 27.53
N HIS A 67 2.27 1.40 28.49
CA HIS A 67 2.70 0.02 28.25
C HIS A 67 1.56 -0.86 27.72
N SER A 68 1.64 -1.23 26.44
CA SER A 68 0.88 -2.32 25.84
C SER A 68 1.85 -3.24 25.13
N GLY A 69 1.83 -4.53 25.47
CA GLY A 69 2.71 -5.53 24.85
C GLY A 69 2.59 -5.55 23.32
N SER A 70 1.39 -5.31 22.77
CA SER A 70 1.18 -5.24 21.32
C SER A 70 1.86 -4.04 20.68
N LEU A 71 1.84 -2.86 21.33
CA LEU A 71 2.53 -1.67 20.80
C LEU A 71 4.04 -1.89 20.82
N THR A 72 4.59 -2.34 21.95
CA THR A 72 6.02 -2.68 22.05
C THR A 72 6.44 -3.67 20.98
N PHE A 73 5.66 -4.73 20.78
CA PHE A 73 5.95 -5.74 19.77
C PHE A 73 5.98 -5.16 18.36
N ILE A 74 5.01 -4.31 17.98
CA ILE A 74 4.96 -3.67 16.65
C ILE A 74 6.22 -2.84 16.40
N PHE A 75 6.62 -1.99 17.35
CA PHE A 75 7.80 -1.12 17.16
C PHE A 75 9.10 -1.92 17.16
N VAL A 76 9.24 -2.89 18.06
CA VAL A 76 10.44 -3.76 18.12
C VAL A 76 10.54 -4.59 16.83
N SER A 77 9.45 -5.22 16.38
CA SER A 77 9.48 -6.00 15.13
C SER A 77 9.73 -5.13 13.90
N ALA A 78 9.13 -3.94 13.80
CA ALA A 78 9.45 -2.99 12.72
C ALA A 78 10.93 -2.58 12.72
N PHE A 79 11.48 -2.28 13.90
CA PHE A 79 12.90 -1.92 14.04
C PHE A 79 13.81 -3.09 13.68
N MET A 80 13.49 -4.30 14.16
CA MET A 80 14.23 -5.52 13.81
C MET A 80 14.21 -5.81 12.32
N LEU A 81 13.07 -5.61 11.63
CA LEU A 81 13.01 -5.78 10.18
C LEU A 81 13.92 -4.78 9.45
N ILE A 82 13.95 -3.52 9.89
CA ILE A 82 14.86 -2.52 9.32
C ILE A 82 16.32 -2.91 9.56
N LEU A 83 16.68 -3.33 10.78
CA LEU A 83 18.06 -3.70 11.11
C LEU A 83 18.52 -4.95 10.37
N LEU A 84 17.70 -6.01 10.36
CA LEU A 84 18.03 -7.25 9.67
C LEU A 84 18.17 -7.01 8.17
N SER A 85 17.25 -6.27 7.55
CA SER A 85 17.38 -5.94 6.12
C SER A 85 18.58 -5.05 5.82
N ALA A 86 18.95 -4.12 6.70
CA ALA A 86 20.17 -3.33 6.54
C ALA A 86 21.44 -4.20 6.66
N PHE A 87 21.45 -5.19 7.55
CA PHE A 87 22.56 -6.15 7.68
C PHE A 87 22.71 -7.01 6.42
N GLU A 88 21.59 -7.47 5.86
CA GLU A 88 21.54 -8.27 4.62
C GLU A 88 21.99 -7.50 3.36
N LEU A 89 22.27 -6.19 3.44
CA LEU A 89 22.98 -5.45 2.38
C LEU A 89 24.44 -5.91 2.22
N LEU A 90 25.02 -6.49 3.28
CA LEU A 90 26.41 -6.95 3.35
C LEU A 90 26.56 -8.45 3.03
N ASN A 91 25.47 -9.12 2.67
CA ASN A 91 25.48 -10.54 2.36
C ASN A 91 26.37 -10.83 1.14
N GLU A 92 27.16 -11.90 1.19
CA GLU A 92 28.13 -12.26 0.14
C GLU A 92 27.48 -12.54 -1.22
N ASN A 93 26.19 -12.91 -1.23
CA ASN A 93 25.43 -13.10 -2.46
C ASN A 93 25.15 -11.76 -3.18
N ILE A 94 25.28 -10.61 -2.52
CA ILE A 94 25.04 -9.29 -3.11
C ILE A 94 26.27 -8.83 -3.89
N SER A 95 26.15 -8.83 -5.22
CA SER A 95 27.19 -8.36 -6.13
C SER A 95 27.12 -6.85 -6.41
N ASN A 96 25.95 -6.22 -6.23
CA ASN A 96 25.75 -4.80 -6.50
C ASN A 96 25.05 -4.09 -5.32
N HIS A 97 25.85 -3.64 -4.36
CA HIS A 97 25.36 -2.99 -3.14
C HIS A 97 24.53 -1.72 -3.40
N LEU A 98 24.77 -1.00 -4.51
CA LEU A 98 23.99 0.20 -4.80
C LEU A 98 22.53 -0.15 -5.08
N TYR A 99 22.27 -1.18 -5.89
CA TYR A 99 20.91 -1.59 -6.23
C TYR A 99 20.26 -2.38 -5.09
N SER A 100 21.04 -3.10 -4.29
CA SER A 100 20.57 -3.68 -3.03
C SER A 100 20.09 -2.59 -2.05
N LEU A 101 20.84 -1.48 -1.92
CA LEU A 101 20.42 -0.31 -1.13
C LEU A 101 19.13 0.31 -1.67
N ILE A 102 18.93 0.36 -2.99
CA ILE A 102 17.67 0.82 -3.59
C ILE A 102 16.50 -0.10 -3.22
N GLU A 103 16.68 -1.42 -3.24
CA GLU A 103 15.66 -2.38 -2.80
C GLU A 103 15.32 -2.22 -1.31
N PHE A 104 16.33 -2.09 -0.43
CA PHE A 104 16.13 -1.81 1.00
C PHE A 104 15.31 -0.53 1.20
N ARG A 105 15.67 0.54 0.48
CA ARG A 105 14.98 1.84 0.54
C ARG A 105 13.53 1.73 0.11
N LYS A 106 13.23 0.98 -0.95
CA LYS A 106 11.86 0.82 -1.47
C LYS A 106 10.99 -0.10 -0.60
N THR A 107 11.59 -0.95 0.23
CA THR A 107 10.89 -1.98 1.02
C THR A 107 10.84 -1.64 2.51
N PHE A 108 11.87 -2.02 3.27
CA PHE A 108 11.87 -1.97 4.73
C PHE A 108 12.18 -0.57 5.27
N PHE A 109 12.96 0.25 4.57
CA PHE A 109 13.24 1.62 5.02
C PHE A 109 11.97 2.46 5.19
N GLN A 110 10.93 2.18 4.40
CA GLN A 110 9.64 2.87 4.49
C GLN A 110 8.91 2.62 5.82
N LEU A 111 9.29 1.59 6.59
CA LEU A 111 8.77 1.35 7.95
C LEU A 111 9.09 2.51 8.90
N LEU A 112 10.09 3.34 8.63
CA LEU A 112 10.36 4.55 9.42
C LEU A 112 9.14 5.49 9.51
N MET A 113 8.28 5.48 8.49
CA MET A 113 7.05 6.27 8.50
C MET A 113 6.07 5.86 9.60
N LEU A 114 6.14 4.61 10.10
CA LEU A 114 5.36 4.15 11.25
C LEU A 114 5.75 4.90 12.52
N PHE A 115 7.06 5.06 12.78
CA PHE A 115 7.58 5.75 13.96
C PHE A 115 7.23 7.24 13.92
N ILE A 116 7.41 7.86 12.76
CA ILE A 116 7.08 9.28 12.53
C ILE A 116 5.56 9.51 12.66
N GLY A 117 4.75 8.63 12.05
CA GLY A 117 3.29 8.67 12.16
C GLY A 117 2.83 8.57 13.61
N TYR A 118 3.45 7.68 14.40
CA TYR A 118 3.14 7.55 15.83
C TYR A 118 3.52 8.79 16.65
N ALA A 119 4.69 9.39 16.39
CA ALA A 119 5.21 10.50 17.17
C ALA A 119 4.50 11.84 16.89
N TYR A 120 4.14 12.11 15.64
CA TYR A 120 3.55 13.40 15.23
C TYR A 120 2.04 13.41 15.18
N PHE A 121 1.38 12.25 15.17
CA PHE A 121 -0.07 12.18 15.23
C PHE A 121 -0.57 12.49 16.65
N ASP A 122 -1.56 13.36 16.80
CA ASP A 122 -2.10 13.73 18.11
C ASP A 122 -3.63 13.49 18.14
N PRO A 123 -4.09 12.36 18.71
CA PRO A 123 -5.52 12.07 18.80
C PRO A 123 -6.26 12.94 19.84
N GLU A 124 -5.55 13.56 20.79
CA GLU A 124 -6.15 14.29 21.91
C GLU A 124 -6.46 15.75 21.57
N LYS A 125 -5.69 16.37 20.66
CA LYS A 125 -5.90 17.77 20.24
C LYS A 125 -7.02 18.00 19.23
N GLY A 126 -7.80 16.96 18.90
CA GLY A 126 -9.04 17.10 18.16
C GLY A 126 -9.57 15.76 17.67
N SER A 127 -10.83 15.45 18.01
CA SER A 127 -11.56 14.22 17.65
C SER A 127 -11.63 13.90 16.14
N ASP A 128 -11.13 14.79 15.27
CA ASP A 128 -11.18 14.69 13.81
C ASP A 128 -9.77 14.71 13.15
N GLU A 129 -8.66 14.61 13.90
CA GLU A 129 -7.30 14.64 13.31
C GLU A 129 -7.06 13.49 12.31
N GLY A 130 -7.48 12.27 12.63
CA GLY A 130 -7.38 11.12 11.72
C GLY A 130 -8.18 11.32 10.42
N VAL A 131 -9.39 11.88 10.52
CA VAL A 131 -10.22 12.19 9.35
C VAL A 131 -9.58 13.31 8.52
N ARG A 132 -9.01 14.33 9.15
CA ARG A 132 -8.26 15.41 8.46
C ARG A 132 -7.04 14.84 7.72
N LEU A 133 -6.29 13.93 8.32
CA LEU A 133 -5.16 13.25 7.67
C LEU A 133 -5.61 12.43 6.46
N ILE A 134 -6.65 11.61 6.61
CA ILE A 134 -7.16 10.79 5.50
C ILE A 134 -7.75 11.67 4.39
N LYS A 135 -8.49 12.74 4.72
CA LYS A 135 -8.95 13.74 3.74
C LYS A 135 -7.78 14.30 2.95
N PHE A 136 -6.71 14.71 3.63
CA PHE A 136 -5.52 15.23 2.98
C PHE A 136 -4.90 14.21 2.02
N ILE A 137 -4.71 12.96 2.46
CA ILE A 137 -4.19 11.88 1.61
C ILE A 137 -5.07 11.71 0.36
N VAL A 138 -6.39 11.62 0.52
CA VAL A 138 -7.33 11.44 -0.60
C VAL A 138 -7.24 12.60 -1.59
N PHE A 139 -7.29 13.86 -1.12
CA PHE A 139 -7.23 15.02 -2.00
C PHE A 139 -5.86 15.20 -2.67
N ALA A 140 -4.77 14.97 -1.94
CA ALA A 140 -3.41 15.03 -2.49
C ALA A 140 -3.16 13.92 -3.54
N SER A 141 -3.89 12.81 -3.47
CA SER A 141 -3.81 11.68 -4.38
C SER A 141 -4.57 11.89 -5.69
N LEU A 142 -5.56 12.78 -5.72
CA LEU A 142 -6.46 12.95 -6.86
C LEU A 142 -5.74 13.29 -8.18
N PRO A 143 -4.75 14.21 -8.23
CA PRO A 143 -4.01 14.48 -9.47
C PRO A 143 -3.29 13.24 -10.02
N LEU A 144 -2.76 12.39 -9.15
CA LEU A 144 -2.08 11.16 -9.55
C LEU A 144 -3.07 10.14 -10.15
N ILE A 145 -4.27 10.01 -9.55
CA ILE A 145 -5.32 9.14 -10.08
C ILE A 145 -5.79 9.65 -11.44
N LEU A 146 -6.14 10.93 -11.55
CA LEU A 146 -6.63 11.52 -12.79
C LEU A 146 -5.59 11.46 -13.91
N TYR A 147 -4.30 11.62 -13.59
CA TYR A 147 -3.25 11.49 -14.59
C TYR A 147 -3.11 10.05 -15.12
N GLY A 148 -3.25 9.02 -14.28
CA GLY A 148 -3.31 7.64 -14.77
C GLY A 148 -4.55 7.35 -15.62
N VAL A 149 -5.70 7.94 -15.28
CA VAL A 149 -6.90 7.87 -16.14
C VAL A 149 -6.64 8.56 -17.49
N LYS A 150 -5.96 9.72 -17.48
CA LYS A 150 -5.52 10.38 -18.72
C LYS A 150 -4.64 9.48 -19.56
N GLN A 151 -3.62 8.84 -18.98
CA GLN A 151 -2.70 7.96 -19.72
C GLN A 151 -3.43 6.84 -20.46
N PHE A 152 -4.54 6.36 -19.89
CA PHE A 152 -5.36 5.34 -20.51
C PHE A 152 -6.10 5.83 -21.75
N PHE A 153 -6.71 7.02 -21.69
CA PHE A 153 -7.57 7.54 -22.76
C PHE A 153 -6.84 8.42 -23.78
N ALA A 154 -5.74 9.05 -23.38
CA ALA A 154 -5.01 10.03 -24.18
C ALA A 154 -3.49 9.88 -23.94
N PHE A 155 -2.95 8.77 -24.43
CA PHE A 155 -1.51 8.47 -24.36
C PHE A 155 -0.73 9.37 -25.32
N ASP A 156 0.31 10.04 -24.84
CA ASP A 156 1.16 10.94 -25.63
C ASP A 156 2.67 10.67 -25.49
N SER A 157 3.49 11.53 -26.11
CA SER A 157 4.96 11.41 -26.07
C SER A 157 5.54 11.65 -24.68
N PHE A 158 4.88 12.44 -23.84
CA PHE A 158 5.29 12.64 -22.46
C PHE A 158 5.08 11.37 -21.65
N ASP A 159 3.95 10.68 -21.87
CA ASP A 159 3.70 9.37 -21.26
C ASP A 159 4.75 8.36 -21.73
N ALA A 160 5.07 8.29 -23.02
CA ALA A 160 6.12 7.40 -23.54
C ALA A 160 7.48 7.63 -22.85
N LYS A 161 7.88 8.89 -22.65
CA LYS A 161 9.09 9.23 -21.90
C LYS A 161 9.00 8.77 -20.45
N LEU A 162 7.86 8.97 -19.79
CA LEU A 162 7.67 8.55 -18.40
C LEU A 162 7.84 7.04 -18.23
N TYR A 163 7.28 6.24 -19.15
CA TYR A 163 7.42 4.77 -19.11
C TYR A 163 8.88 4.32 -19.23
N SER A 164 9.70 5.03 -20.02
CA SER A 164 11.14 4.73 -20.13
C SER A 164 11.94 4.97 -18.84
N LEU A 165 11.37 5.73 -17.89
CA LEU A 165 12.00 6.07 -16.61
C LEU A 165 11.47 5.24 -15.44
N MET A 166 10.49 4.35 -15.66
CA MET A 166 9.90 3.54 -14.61
C MET A 166 10.57 2.17 -14.50
N ASP A 167 10.49 1.59 -13.30
CA ASP A 167 11.24 0.39 -12.96
C ASP A 167 10.60 -0.90 -13.49
N SER A 168 9.35 -0.85 -13.99
CA SER A 168 8.64 -2.01 -14.52
C SER A 168 9.11 -2.38 -15.93
N ALA A 169 9.29 -3.68 -16.17
CA ALA A 169 9.68 -4.20 -17.47
C ALA A 169 8.62 -3.89 -18.56
N SER A 170 9.06 -3.72 -19.81
CA SER A 170 8.21 -3.26 -20.92
C SER A 170 7.00 -4.16 -21.20
N ASP A 171 7.14 -5.46 -20.97
CA ASP A 171 6.11 -6.49 -21.10
C ASP A 171 5.04 -6.40 -19.99
N THR A 172 5.40 -5.91 -18.81
CA THR A 172 4.45 -5.68 -17.70
C THR A 172 3.61 -4.43 -17.92
N ASN A 173 4.12 -3.45 -18.68
CA ASN A 173 3.46 -2.19 -19.01
C ASN A 173 2.38 -2.34 -20.11
N ARG A 174 2.32 -3.51 -20.75
CA ARG A 174 1.36 -3.82 -21.81
C ARG A 174 0.52 -5.05 -21.46
N TYR A 175 -0.70 -5.05 -21.96
CA TYR A 175 -1.57 -6.23 -22.00
C TYR A 175 -2.09 -6.39 -23.43
N GLY A 176 -1.56 -7.37 -24.16
CA GLY A 176 -1.73 -7.43 -25.61
C GLY A 176 -1.25 -6.12 -26.26
N ASN A 177 -2.12 -5.50 -27.05
CA ASN A 177 -1.82 -4.22 -27.71
C ASN A 177 -2.13 -2.98 -26.86
N THR A 178 -2.68 -3.17 -25.65
CA THR A 178 -3.13 -2.07 -24.79
C THR A 178 -2.04 -1.67 -23.80
N ILE A 179 -1.75 -0.38 -23.71
CA ILE A 179 -0.84 0.18 -22.71
C ILE A 179 -1.62 0.36 -21.40
N ARG A 180 -1.07 -0.16 -20.30
CA ARG A 180 -1.70 -0.13 -18.98
C ARG A 180 -1.27 1.13 -18.25
N ALA A 181 -2.19 1.89 -17.67
CA ALA A 181 -1.85 3.13 -16.97
C ALA A 181 -0.93 2.88 -15.76
N ILE A 182 0.08 3.72 -15.59
CA ILE A 182 1.02 3.68 -14.46
C ILE A 182 1.01 4.96 -13.63
N SER A 183 0.34 6.01 -14.08
CA SER A 183 0.49 7.38 -13.59
C SER A 183 1.97 7.73 -13.42
N PHE A 184 2.43 8.08 -12.22
CA PHE A 184 3.83 8.27 -11.87
C PHE A 184 4.36 7.16 -10.95
N PHE A 185 3.79 5.95 -10.98
CA PHE A 185 4.24 4.84 -10.14
C PHE A 185 5.20 3.94 -10.91
N SER A 186 5.95 3.10 -10.19
CA SER A 186 6.93 2.17 -10.79
C SER A 186 6.32 1.16 -11.76
N GLY A 187 5.01 0.97 -11.77
CA GLY A 187 4.30 0.13 -12.74
C GLY A 187 2.79 0.13 -12.54
N PRO A 188 2.04 -0.57 -13.40
CA PRO A 188 0.58 -0.57 -13.33
C PRO A 188 0.05 -1.22 -12.05
N PHE A 189 0.78 -2.20 -11.53
CA PHE A 189 0.48 -2.85 -10.24
C PHE A 189 0.41 -1.85 -9.09
N HIS A 190 1.42 -0.99 -8.96
CA HIS A 190 1.53 0.04 -7.94
C HIS A 190 0.40 1.07 -8.07
N TYR A 191 0.11 1.52 -9.29
CA TYR A 191 -0.98 2.47 -9.54
C TYR A 191 -2.37 1.89 -9.21
N GLY A 192 -2.59 0.60 -9.55
CA GLY A 192 -3.82 -0.11 -9.21
C GLY A 192 -3.98 -0.27 -7.69
N MET A 193 -2.92 -0.65 -6.97
CA MET A 193 -2.96 -0.82 -5.51
C MET A 193 -3.18 0.53 -4.81
N PHE A 194 -2.52 1.58 -5.29
CA PHE A 194 -2.75 2.96 -4.83
C PHE A 194 -4.21 3.38 -5.00
N SER A 195 -4.77 3.18 -6.19
CA SER A 195 -6.16 3.55 -6.48
C SER A 195 -7.15 2.75 -5.63
N ALA A 196 -6.88 1.46 -5.37
CA ALA A 196 -7.69 0.63 -4.47
C ALA A 196 -7.62 1.10 -3.00
N LEU A 197 -6.46 1.54 -2.53
CA LEU A 197 -6.31 2.13 -1.19
C LEU A 197 -7.13 3.43 -1.09
N ILE A 198 -6.99 4.35 -2.05
CA ILE A 198 -7.75 5.62 -2.06
C ILE A 198 -9.26 5.36 -2.17
N PHE A 199 -9.68 4.33 -2.91
CA PHE A 199 -11.07 3.89 -2.95
C PHE A 199 -11.60 3.51 -1.55
N ALA A 200 -10.88 2.67 -0.81
CA ALA A 200 -11.26 2.29 0.55
C ALA A 200 -11.30 3.49 1.52
N LEU A 201 -10.32 4.41 1.42
CA LEU A 201 -10.28 5.64 2.21
C LEU A 201 -11.45 6.58 1.88
N CYS A 202 -11.85 6.71 0.62
CA CYS A 202 -13.02 7.50 0.22
C CYS A 202 -14.31 6.95 0.85
N LEU A 203 -14.54 5.64 0.82
CA LEU A 203 -15.73 5.04 1.46
C LEU A 203 -15.73 5.22 2.98
N TYR A 204 -14.56 5.13 3.62
CA TYR A 204 -14.42 5.45 5.04
C TYR A 204 -14.77 6.92 5.34
N LEU A 205 -14.26 7.86 4.54
CA LEU A 205 -14.56 9.28 4.71
C LEU A 205 -16.02 9.60 4.50
N GLU A 206 -16.67 9.01 3.49
CA GLU A 206 -18.12 9.16 3.28
C GLU A 206 -18.88 8.71 4.52
N ARG A 207 -18.53 7.55 5.07
CA ARG A 207 -19.18 7.04 6.28
C ARG A 207 -18.97 7.94 7.50
N LYS A 208 -17.75 8.47 7.69
CA LYS A 208 -17.43 9.29 8.85
C LYS A 208 -17.98 10.72 8.76
N THR A 209 -18.15 11.26 7.56
CA THR A 209 -18.49 12.68 7.36
C THR A 209 -19.86 12.90 6.71
N ALA A 210 -20.46 11.85 6.15
CA ALA A 210 -21.65 11.87 5.31
C ALA A 210 -21.53 12.74 4.03
N GLU A 211 -20.32 13.19 3.68
CA GLU A 211 -20.09 14.05 2.51
C GLU A 211 -20.11 13.22 1.21
N LYS A 212 -21.16 13.37 0.40
CA LYS A 212 -21.38 12.58 -0.83
C LYS A 212 -20.32 12.73 -1.91
N LYS A 213 -19.52 13.81 -1.89
CA LYS A 213 -18.37 13.98 -2.80
C LYS A 213 -17.39 12.82 -2.72
N PHE A 214 -17.29 12.13 -1.58
CA PHE A 214 -16.41 10.98 -1.43
C PHE A 214 -16.86 9.77 -2.25
N TYR A 215 -18.15 9.63 -2.61
CA TYR A 215 -18.57 8.64 -3.60
C TYR A 215 -18.08 8.97 -5.01
N ALA A 216 -18.09 10.25 -5.41
CA ALA A 216 -17.54 10.66 -6.69
C ALA A 216 -16.02 10.39 -6.75
N LEU A 217 -15.29 10.68 -5.68
CA LEU A 217 -13.85 10.37 -5.58
C LEU A 217 -13.59 8.85 -5.55
N ALA A 218 -14.45 8.08 -4.87
CA ALA A 218 -14.41 6.63 -4.87
C ALA A 218 -14.59 6.07 -6.29
N PHE A 219 -15.55 6.61 -7.05
CA PHE A 219 -15.78 6.23 -8.45
C PHE A 219 -14.57 6.54 -9.34
N ILE A 220 -13.98 7.73 -9.22
CA ILE A 220 -12.73 8.08 -9.92
C ILE A 220 -11.60 7.09 -9.57
N SER A 221 -11.52 6.67 -8.31
CA SER A 221 -10.51 5.69 -7.86
C SER A 221 -10.74 4.30 -8.47
N ILE A 222 -12.00 3.87 -8.60
CA ILE A 222 -12.35 2.62 -9.31
C ILE A 222 -11.94 2.71 -10.78
N ILE A 223 -12.18 3.85 -11.45
CA ILE A 223 -11.71 4.06 -12.83
C ILE A 223 -10.18 3.96 -12.89
N GLY A 224 -9.45 4.51 -11.92
CA GLY A 224 -8.00 4.35 -11.83
C GLY A 224 -7.56 2.89 -11.72
N VAL A 225 -8.23 2.09 -10.87
CA VAL A 225 -7.99 0.64 -10.78
C VAL A 225 -8.27 -0.05 -12.12
N PHE A 226 -9.36 0.31 -12.79
CA PHE A 226 -9.68 -0.22 -14.11
C PHE A 226 -8.59 0.11 -15.14
N CYS A 227 -8.14 1.37 -15.20
CA CYS A 227 -7.11 1.84 -16.12
C CYS A 227 -5.74 1.15 -15.92
N SER A 228 -5.46 0.67 -14.71
CA SER A 228 -4.23 -0.09 -14.42
C SER A 228 -4.20 -1.50 -15.04
N TYR A 229 -5.36 -2.03 -15.48
CA TYR A 229 -5.51 -3.41 -15.96
C TYR A 229 -4.98 -4.46 -14.96
N THR A 230 -5.01 -4.19 -13.65
CA THR A 230 -4.57 -5.15 -12.63
C THR A 230 -5.75 -5.94 -12.08
N ARG A 231 -5.92 -7.19 -12.50
CA ARG A 231 -7.00 -8.07 -12.01
C ARG A 231 -6.99 -8.21 -10.49
N THR A 232 -5.81 -8.31 -9.88
CA THR A 232 -5.65 -8.37 -8.42
C THR A 232 -6.28 -7.18 -7.71
N ASN A 233 -6.06 -5.96 -8.18
CA ASN A 233 -6.65 -4.77 -7.53
C ASN A 233 -8.13 -4.59 -7.87
N MET A 234 -8.60 -5.07 -9.03
CA MET A 234 -10.04 -5.14 -9.33
C MET A 234 -10.75 -6.08 -8.33
N ALA A 235 -10.17 -7.25 -8.06
CA ALA A 235 -10.66 -8.16 -7.03
C ALA A 235 -10.62 -7.51 -5.63
N CYS A 236 -9.56 -6.76 -5.32
CA CYS A 236 -9.50 -5.99 -4.08
C CYS A 236 -10.64 -4.96 -3.97
N CYS A 237 -10.98 -4.22 -5.03
CA CYS A 237 -12.12 -3.30 -5.04
C CYS A 237 -13.44 -4.00 -4.73
N LEU A 238 -13.65 -5.22 -5.22
CA LEU A 238 -14.85 -6.00 -4.92
C LEU A 238 -14.91 -6.42 -3.44
N ILE A 239 -13.77 -6.78 -2.86
CA ILE A 239 -13.67 -7.06 -1.42
C ILE A 239 -13.91 -5.80 -0.60
N VAL A 240 -13.41 -4.64 -1.04
CA VAL A 240 -13.72 -3.35 -0.43
C VAL A 240 -15.22 -3.10 -0.45
N ILE A 241 -15.88 -3.22 -1.61
CA ILE A 241 -17.35 -3.06 -1.73
C ILE A 241 -18.07 -4.04 -0.80
N ALA A 242 -17.73 -5.33 -0.84
CA ALA A 242 -18.34 -6.35 0.01
C ALA A 242 -18.16 -6.05 1.50
N SER A 243 -16.95 -5.68 1.92
CA SER A 243 -16.67 -5.33 3.32
C SER A 243 -17.50 -4.12 3.77
N PHE A 244 -17.63 -3.08 2.94
CA PHE A 244 -18.46 -1.93 3.27
C PHE A 244 -19.95 -2.27 3.20
N LEU A 245 -20.44 -3.13 2.32
CA LEU A 245 -21.85 -3.55 2.32
C LEU A 245 -22.21 -4.38 3.56
N LEU A 246 -21.34 -5.32 3.95
CA LEU A 246 -21.56 -6.26 5.05
C LEU A 246 -21.30 -5.63 6.43
N LEU A 247 -20.25 -4.80 6.54
CA LEU A 247 -19.77 -4.25 7.82
C LEU A 247 -20.22 -2.79 8.04
N SER A 248 -20.97 -2.19 7.10
CA SER A 248 -21.58 -0.85 7.28
C SER A 248 -22.95 -0.81 7.95
N GLY A 249 -23.34 -1.89 8.61
CA GLY A 249 -24.44 -1.86 9.57
C GLY A 249 -24.11 -1.10 10.86
N ALA A 250 -22.89 -1.21 11.39
CA ALA A 250 -22.60 -0.70 12.74
C ALA A 250 -22.48 0.85 12.80
N LYS A 251 -23.58 1.57 13.01
CA LYS A 251 -23.48 2.93 13.57
C LYS A 251 -22.91 2.83 14.99
N GLU A 252 -22.22 3.88 15.44
CA GLU A 252 -21.64 3.94 16.80
C GLU A 252 -22.66 3.47 17.84
N GLY A 253 -22.33 2.38 18.54
CA GLY A 253 -23.15 1.82 19.62
C GLY A 253 -24.27 0.84 19.23
N ALA A 254 -24.54 0.55 17.96
CA ALA A 254 -25.58 -0.40 17.57
C ALA A 254 -25.11 -1.40 16.50
N TYR A 255 -25.15 -2.70 16.82
CA TYR A 255 -25.08 -3.77 15.82
C TYR A 255 -26.35 -3.73 14.96
N VAL A 256 -26.31 -3.06 13.81
CA VAL A 256 -27.41 -3.17 12.84
C VAL A 256 -27.26 -4.51 12.14
N LYS A 257 -28.27 -5.36 12.30
CA LYS A 257 -28.43 -6.63 11.58
C LYS A 257 -28.24 -6.35 10.09
N VAL A 258 -27.27 -7.02 9.46
CA VAL A 258 -27.04 -6.90 8.01
C VAL A 258 -28.36 -7.22 7.31
N SER A 259 -28.89 -6.30 6.50
CA SER A 259 -30.10 -6.59 5.75
C SER A 259 -29.79 -7.73 4.78
N GLY A 260 -30.69 -8.72 4.66
CA GLY A 260 -30.49 -9.86 3.75
C GLY A 260 -30.14 -9.41 2.32
N VAL A 261 -30.70 -8.28 1.89
CA VAL A 261 -30.39 -7.64 0.59
C VAL A 261 -28.92 -7.25 0.45
N ARG A 262 -28.30 -6.65 1.47
CA ARG A 262 -26.86 -6.27 1.42
C ARG A 262 -25.96 -7.49 1.38
N ALA A 263 -26.32 -8.54 2.11
CA ALA A 263 -25.60 -9.80 2.08
C ALA A 263 -25.72 -10.48 0.70
N ILE A 264 -26.92 -10.52 0.14
CA ILE A 264 -27.16 -11.06 -1.21
C ILE A 264 -26.39 -10.25 -2.26
N LEU A 265 -26.40 -8.91 -2.20
CA LEU A 265 -25.65 -8.09 -3.15
C LEU A 265 -24.13 -8.28 -3.05
N ALA A 266 -23.59 -8.41 -1.83
CA ALA A 266 -22.18 -8.69 -1.62
C ALA A 266 -21.80 -10.09 -2.14
N CYS A 267 -22.59 -11.11 -1.81
CA CYS A 267 -22.38 -12.47 -2.28
C CYS A 267 -22.53 -12.57 -3.79
N LEU A 268 -23.53 -11.90 -4.39
CA LEU A 268 -23.73 -11.87 -5.83
C LEU A 268 -22.57 -11.16 -6.53
N GLY A 269 -22.10 -10.02 -6.01
CA GLY A 269 -20.94 -9.31 -6.55
C GLY A 269 -19.66 -10.15 -6.51
N LEU A 270 -19.40 -10.85 -5.40
CA LEU A 270 -18.27 -11.76 -5.27
C LEU A 270 -18.43 -13.02 -6.13
N ALA A 271 -19.64 -13.56 -6.26
CA ALA A 271 -19.93 -14.72 -7.10
C ALA A 271 -19.77 -14.38 -8.59
N VAL A 272 -20.28 -13.23 -9.05
CA VAL A 272 -20.07 -12.74 -10.42
C VAL A 272 -18.58 -12.55 -10.70
N ALA A 273 -17.84 -11.97 -9.75
CA ALA A 273 -16.40 -11.84 -9.89
C ALA A 273 -15.67 -13.18 -9.95
N GLY A 274 -16.06 -14.15 -9.12
CA GLY A 274 -15.54 -15.51 -9.16
C GLY A 274 -15.87 -16.20 -10.47
N LEU A 275 -17.12 -16.10 -10.94
CA LEU A 275 -17.57 -16.68 -12.21
C LEU A 275 -16.84 -16.07 -13.41
N LEU A 276 -16.57 -14.76 -13.41
CA LEU A 276 -15.76 -14.11 -14.44
C LEU A 276 -14.28 -14.53 -14.41
N PHE A 277 -13.78 -14.96 -13.25
CA PHE A 277 -12.40 -15.43 -13.08
C PHE A 277 -12.24 -16.91 -13.47
N PHE A 278 -13.29 -17.72 -13.26
CA PHE A 278 -13.30 -19.16 -13.53
C PHE A 278 -14.13 -19.56 -14.77
N SER A 279 -14.60 -18.59 -15.56
CA SER A 279 -15.34 -18.86 -16.79
C SER A 279 -14.49 -19.63 -17.80
N THR A 280 -15.13 -20.45 -18.63
CA THR A 280 -14.48 -21.07 -19.78
C THR A 280 -13.89 -20.00 -20.70
N PRO A 281 -12.63 -20.18 -21.17
CA PRO A 281 -11.99 -19.28 -22.12
C PRO A 281 -12.91 -18.96 -23.29
N GLY A 282 -12.95 -17.69 -23.68
CA GLY A 282 -13.89 -17.18 -24.66
C GLY A 282 -13.38 -15.89 -25.30
N ASN A 283 -13.83 -15.65 -26.53
CA ASN A 283 -13.53 -14.43 -27.28
C ASN A 283 -14.81 -13.64 -27.51
N VAL A 284 -14.88 -12.46 -26.89
CA VAL A 284 -15.91 -11.47 -27.12
C VAL A 284 -15.36 -10.42 -28.10
N ASN A 285 -16.16 -10.09 -29.11
CA ASN A 285 -15.88 -9.00 -30.03
C ASN A 285 -17.02 -7.98 -30.02
N LEU A 286 -16.86 -6.92 -29.23
CA LEU A 286 -17.75 -5.76 -29.12
C LEU A 286 -17.38 -4.63 -30.10
N GLY A 287 -16.54 -4.88 -31.11
CA GLY A 287 -16.13 -3.87 -32.09
C GLY A 287 -15.13 -2.81 -31.61
N ASN A 288 -14.71 -2.86 -30.34
CA ASN A 288 -13.64 -2.00 -29.79
C ASN A 288 -12.47 -2.87 -29.31
N SER A 289 -11.31 -2.72 -29.95
CA SER A 289 -10.13 -3.57 -29.70
C SER A 289 -9.62 -3.49 -28.25
N GLN A 290 -9.74 -2.33 -27.59
CA GLN A 290 -9.33 -2.16 -26.20
C GLN A 290 -10.31 -2.83 -25.24
N ILE A 291 -11.62 -2.63 -25.42
CA ILE A 291 -12.66 -3.27 -24.59
C ILE A 291 -12.62 -4.79 -24.79
N ASN A 292 -12.46 -5.26 -26.02
CA ASN A 292 -12.30 -6.68 -26.32
C ASN A 292 -11.07 -7.26 -25.61
N SER A 293 -9.92 -6.57 -25.68
CA SER A 293 -8.72 -7.02 -24.97
C SER A 293 -8.94 -7.16 -23.46
N LEU A 294 -9.77 -6.29 -22.87
CA LEU A 294 -10.09 -6.32 -21.45
C LEU A 294 -11.01 -7.47 -21.09
N ILE A 295 -12.13 -7.63 -21.79
CA ILE A 295 -13.09 -8.69 -21.49
C ILE A 295 -12.42 -10.05 -21.71
N ASN A 296 -11.69 -10.20 -22.81
CA ASN A 296 -10.97 -11.44 -23.12
C ASN A 296 -9.83 -11.69 -22.12
N SER A 297 -9.21 -10.65 -21.52
CA SER A 297 -8.24 -10.82 -20.43
C SER A 297 -8.82 -11.41 -19.14
N MET A 298 -10.11 -11.14 -18.90
CA MET A 298 -10.83 -11.67 -17.75
C MET A 298 -11.31 -13.10 -18.03
N LEU A 299 -11.91 -13.33 -19.20
CA LEU A 299 -12.43 -14.63 -19.60
C LEU A 299 -11.33 -15.69 -19.79
N ASN A 300 -10.16 -15.29 -20.28
CA ASN A 300 -9.02 -16.19 -20.52
C ASN A 300 -8.01 -16.18 -19.36
N ALA A 301 -8.47 -15.86 -18.13
CA ALA A 301 -7.59 -15.79 -16.97
C ALA A 301 -6.93 -17.13 -16.58
N SER A 302 -7.61 -18.25 -16.87
CA SER A 302 -7.13 -19.61 -16.60
C SER A 302 -6.02 -20.08 -17.54
N GLU A 303 -5.88 -19.47 -18.71
CA GLU A 303 -4.83 -19.77 -19.70
C GLU A 303 -3.62 -18.83 -19.55
N ASP A 304 -3.59 -17.99 -18.51
CA ASP A 304 -2.53 -17.00 -18.32
C ASP A 304 -1.21 -17.67 -17.92
N THR A 305 -0.31 -17.77 -18.90
CA THR A 305 1.08 -18.25 -18.74
C THR A 305 1.84 -17.54 -17.62
N ARG A 306 1.45 -16.31 -17.23
CA ARG A 306 2.06 -15.60 -16.09
C ARG A 306 1.80 -16.28 -14.76
N LEU A 307 0.68 -16.99 -14.58
CA LEU A 307 0.41 -17.75 -13.37
C LEU A 307 1.26 -19.03 -13.35
N THR A 308 1.33 -19.76 -14.46
CA THR A 308 2.14 -20.96 -14.59
C THR A 308 3.63 -20.67 -14.39
N ASN A 309 4.13 -19.56 -14.92
CA ASN A 309 5.51 -19.12 -14.74
C ASN A 309 5.86 -18.80 -13.27
N ARG A 310 4.87 -18.45 -12.42
CA ARG A 310 5.15 -18.20 -10.99
C ARG A 310 5.57 -19.46 -10.26
N PHE A 311 4.98 -20.62 -10.57
CA PHE A 311 5.38 -21.89 -9.92
C PHE A 311 6.85 -22.22 -10.19
N LEU A 312 7.37 -21.91 -11.38
CA LEU A 312 8.80 -22.05 -11.69
C LEU A 312 9.65 -21.13 -10.81
N THR A 313 9.27 -19.85 -10.70
CA THR A 313 9.99 -18.89 -9.84
C THR A 313 9.88 -19.24 -8.36
N TRP A 314 8.81 -19.92 -7.93
CA TRP A 314 8.66 -20.38 -6.55
C TRP A 314 9.60 -21.54 -6.25
N ASN A 315 9.76 -22.49 -7.18
CA ASN A 315 10.74 -23.56 -7.02
C ASN A 315 12.18 -23.01 -6.95
N GLN A 316 12.50 -21.99 -7.77
CA GLN A 316 13.77 -21.29 -7.68
C GLN A 316 13.94 -20.57 -6.34
N ALA A 317 12.90 -19.90 -5.84
CA ALA A 317 12.93 -19.26 -4.53
C ALA A 317 13.14 -20.27 -3.39
N ILE A 318 12.47 -21.43 -3.45
CA ILE A 318 12.68 -22.52 -2.49
C ILE A 318 14.13 -22.98 -2.52
N HIS A 319 14.73 -23.17 -3.70
CA HIS A 319 16.13 -23.55 -3.81
C HIS A 319 17.06 -22.52 -3.15
N LEU A 320 16.82 -21.21 -3.33
CA LEU A 320 17.61 -20.18 -2.65
C LEU A 320 17.39 -20.19 -1.13
N ILE A 321 16.17 -20.45 -0.67
CA ILE A 321 15.87 -20.59 0.76
C ILE A 321 16.64 -21.78 1.35
N GLU A 322 16.76 -22.88 0.64
CA GLU A 322 17.52 -24.07 1.09
C GLU A 322 19.02 -23.79 1.26
N LEU A 323 19.59 -22.87 0.46
CA LEU A 323 21.00 -22.48 0.60
C LEU A 323 21.27 -21.71 1.89
N HIS A 324 20.37 -20.80 2.28
CA HIS A 324 20.53 -19.95 3.47
C HIS A 324 19.21 -19.83 4.26
N PRO A 325 18.74 -20.89 4.92
CA PRO A 325 17.38 -20.95 5.45
C PRO A 325 17.13 -20.01 6.63
N LEU A 326 18.15 -19.70 7.44
CA LEU A 326 18.00 -18.88 8.64
C LEU A 326 18.21 -17.39 8.38
N THR A 327 19.25 -17.05 7.62
CA THR A 327 19.70 -15.67 7.39
C THR A 327 19.22 -15.08 6.06
N GLY A 328 18.94 -15.93 5.06
CA GLY A 328 18.61 -15.48 3.72
C GLY A 328 19.83 -15.19 2.84
N ASN A 329 19.56 -14.69 1.64
CA ASN A 329 20.51 -14.50 0.54
C ASN A 329 20.75 -13.01 0.24
N GLY A 330 20.47 -12.11 1.18
CA GLY A 330 20.70 -10.68 1.03
C GLY A 330 19.53 -9.92 0.41
N ILE A 331 19.41 -8.63 0.76
CA ILE A 331 18.36 -7.76 0.20
C ILE A 331 18.58 -7.51 -1.29
N GLY A 332 17.54 -7.70 -2.09
CA GLY A 332 17.58 -7.57 -3.54
C GLY A 332 17.79 -8.89 -4.28
N SER A 333 18.15 -9.97 -3.59
CA SER A 333 18.15 -11.33 -4.16
C SER A 333 16.76 -11.81 -4.58
N ALA A 334 15.69 -11.19 -4.05
CA ALA A 334 14.32 -11.38 -4.52
C ALA A 334 13.63 -10.08 -4.98
N GLY A 335 14.37 -9.23 -5.71
CA GLY A 335 13.88 -7.96 -6.26
C GLY A 335 13.06 -8.10 -7.54
N ASP A 336 11.85 -7.52 -7.60
CA ASP A 336 10.97 -7.60 -8.78
C ASP A 336 11.32 -6.59 -9.91
N THR A 337 12.10 -5.54 -9.62
CA THR A 337 12.28 -4.41 -10.55
C THR A 337 13.72 -4.16 -11.00
N LEU A 338 14.71 -4.82 -10.39
CA LEU A 338 16.12 -4.53 -10.62
C LEU A 338 16.90 -5.73 -11.21
N ALA A 339 16.19 -6.71 -11.79
CA ALA A 339 16.77 -7.91 -12.41
C ALA A 339 17.92 -7.60 -13.38
N ALA A 340 17.77 -6.55 -14.19
CA ALA A 340 18.74 -6.14 -15.21
C ALA A 340 20.05 -5.57 -14.64
N HIS A 341 20.14 -5.36 -13.33
CA HIS A 341 21.27 -4.71 -12.67
C HIS A 341 22.17 -5.66 -11.89
N SER A 342 21.99 -6.98 -12.06
CA SER A 342 22.80 -8.02 -11.41
C SER A 342 22.99 -7.75 -9.92
N VAL A 343 21.88 -7.53 -9.22
CA VAL A 343 21.88 -7.13 -7.80
C VAL A 343 22.55 -8.18 -6.93
N ALA A 344 22.29 -9.45 -7.24
CA ALA A 344 22.81 -10.61 -6.54
C ALA A 344 23.32 -11.65 -7.53
N VAL A 345 24.27 -12.48 -7.07
CA VAL A 345 24.81 -13.63 -7.81
C VAL A 345 23.70 -14.64 -8.06
N ASN A 346 22.98 -15.01 -7.00
CA ASN A 346 21.77 -15.81 -7.07
C ASN A 346 20.55 -14.91 -6.85
N TRP A 347 19.65 -14.89 -7.83
CA TRP A 347 18.51 -13.97 -7.87
C TRP A 347 17.24 -14.65 -8.41
N VAL A 348 16.08 -14.24 -7.89
CA VAL A 348 14.76 -14.74 -8.31
C VAL A 348 13.67 -13.67 -8.22
N THR A 349 12.61 -13.77 -9.01
CA THR A 349 11.41 -12.92 -8.87
C THR A 349 10.22 -13.77 -8.41
N PRO A 350 9.96 -13.90 -7.10
CA PRO A 350 8.95 -14.83 -6.62
C PRO A 350 7.51 -14.29 -6.77
N HIS A 351 7.32 -12.99 -7.01
CA HIS A 351 6.00 -12.34 -7.05
C HIS A 351 5.10 -12.70 -5.85
N ASN A 352 5.72 -12.89 -4.68
CA ASN A 352 5.10 -13.21 -3.42
C ASN A 352 5.99 -12.61 -2.32
N ALA A 353 5.44 -11.70 -1.52
CA ALA A 353 6.17 -10.98 -0.49
C ALA A 353 6.71 -11.90 0.60
N PHE A 354 6.02 -12.99 0.95
CA PHE A 354 6.51 -13.93 1.97
C PHE A 354 7.71 -14.73 1.45
N LEU A 355 7.65 -15.20 0.19
CA LEU A 355 8.80 -15.84 -0.44
C LEU A 355 9.95 -14.84 -0.60
N LYS A 356 9.68 -13.60 -1.00
CA LYS A 356 10.69 -12.53 -1.08
C LYS A 356 11.39 -12.34 0.27
N VAL A 357 10.64 -12.12 1.34
CA VAL A 357 11.21 -11.92 2.69
C VAL A 357 12.01 -13.16 3.12
N THR A 358 11.54 -14.37 2.81
CA THR A 358 12.25 -15.60 3.17
C THR A 358 13.54 -15.78 2.37
N VAL A 359 13.54 -15.46 1.08
CA VAL A 359 14.75 -15.49 0.26
C VAL A 359 15.75 -14.45 0.73
N GLU A 360 15.32 -13.22 1.04
CA GLU A 360 16.22 -12.12 1.38
C GLU A 360 16.70 -12.12 2.84
N MET A 361 15.88 -12.58 3.80
CA MET A 361 16.14 -12.47 5.24
C MET A 361 15.95 -13.79 6.01
N GLY A 362 15.72 -14.89 5.29
CA GLY A 362 15.52 -16.22 5.88
C GLY A 362 14.26 -16.35 6.73
N LEU A 363 14.14 -17.49 7.41
CA LEU A 363 13.04 -17.79 8.32
C LEU A 363 12.95 -16.80 9.47
N CYS A 364 14.09 -16.28 9.96
CA CYS A 364 14.12 -15.28 11.02
C CYS A 364 13.38 -14.00 10.59
N GLY A 365 13.70 -13.45 9.41
CA GLY A 365 13.00 -12.30 8.86
C GLY A 365 11.51 -12.58 8.63
N THR A 366 11.18 -13.74 8.05
CA THR A 366 9.79 -14.12 7.74
C THR A 366 8.92 -14.27 8.98
N ILE A 367 9.44 -14.84 10.07
CA ILE A 367 8.71 -14.96 11.33
C ILE A 367 8.42 -13.57 11.89
N ILE A 368 9.42 -12.69 11.99
CA ILE A 368 9.25 -11.33 12.50
C ILE A 368 8.25 -10.55 11.64
N PHE A 369 8.38 -10.65 10.31
CA PHE A 369 7.50 -10.02 9.34
C PHE A 369 6.04 -10.47 9.50
N THR A 370 5.82 -11.78 9.59
CA THR A 370 4.47 -12.35 9.73
C THR A 370 3.85 -11.94 11.06
N LEU A 371 4.60 -12.04 12.16
CA LEU A 371 4.14 -11.62 13.48
C LEU A 371 3.85 -10.11 13.54
N PHE A 372 4.65 -9.28 12.86
CA PHE A 372 4.41 -7.83 12.75
C PHE A 372 3.04 -7.55 12.12
N PHE A 373 2.77 -8.09 10.93
CA PHE A 373 1.49 -7.88 10.24
C PHE A 373 0.30 -8.48 11.01
N MET A 374 0.46 -9.64 11.62
CA MET A 374 -0.58 -10.24 12.47
C MET A 374 -0.89 -9.36 13.69
N THR A 375 0.14 -8.83 14.37
CA THR A 375 -0.05 -7.97 15.54
C THR A 375 -0.71 -6.65 15.15
N VAL A 376 -0.28 -6.04 14.05
CA VAL A 376 -0.91 -4.82 13.49
C VAL A 376 -2.38 -5.09 13.15
N PHE A 377 -2.69 -6.21 12.50
CA PHE A 377 -4.07 -6.57 12.15
C PHE A 377 -4.94 -6.72 13.40
N VAL A 378 -4.48 -7.51 14.39
CA VAL A 378 -5.20 -7.70 15.66
C VAL A 378 -5.39 -6.38 16.40
N LEU A 379 -4.38 -5.50 16.42
CA LEU A 379 -4.47 -4.18 17.03
C LEU A 379 -5.54 -3.32 16.33
N CYS A 380 -5.53 -3.27 15.00
CA CYS A 380 -6.49 -2.48 14.21
C CYS A 380 -7.92 -3.01 14.36
N LEU A 381 -8.09 -4.33 14.42
CA LEU A 381 -9.38 -4.97 14.66
C LEU A 381 -9.92 -4.63 16.05
N LYS A 382 -9.09 -4.76 17.09
CA LYS A 382 -9.44 -4.35 18.47
C LYS A 382 -9.76 -2.86 18.55
N ASN A 383 -9.00 -1.99 17.87
CA ASN A 383 -9.29 -0.56 17.81
C ASN A 383 -10.63 -0.26 17.12
N SER A 384 -11.02 -1.07 16.13
CA SER A 384 -12.31 -0.93 15.44
C SER A 384 -13.51 -1.29 16.31
N ILE A 385 -13.32 -1.97 17.45
CA ILE A 385 -14.38 -2.14 18.45
C ILE A 385 -14.76 -0.78 19.05
N ARG A 386 -13.77 0.10 19.28
CA ARG A 386 -13.99 1.47 19.78
C ARG A 386 -14.45 2.43 18.69
N ASN A 387 -14.07 2.16 17.44
CA ASN A 387 -14.47 2.95 16.27
C ASN A 387 -15.11 2.03 15.21
N PRO A 388 -16.38 1.61 15.37
CA PRO A 388 -16.99 0.63 14.46
C PRO A 388 -17.01 1.05 12.98
N ALA A 389 -16.96 2.35 12.71
CA ALA A 389 -16.86 2.89 11.36
C ALA A 389 -15.51 2.63 10.68
N SER A 390 -14.44 2.32 11.43
CA SER A 390 -13.15 1.91 10.86
C SER A 390 -13.08 0.42 10.52
N LEU A 391 -14.00 -0.42 11.00
CA LEU A 391 -13.94 -1.87 10.78
C LEU A 391 -13.89 -2.27 9.29
N PRO A 392 -14.77 -1.76 8.39
CA PRO A 392 -14.67 -2.10 6.98
C PRO A 392 -13.38 -1.58 6.34
N LEU A 393 -12.86 -0.43 6.80
CA LEU A 393 -11.59 0.10 6.31
C LEU A 393 -10.43 -0.82 6.70
N VAL A 394 -10.38 -1.30 7.95
CA VAL A 394 -9.35 -2.24 8.40
C VAL A 394 -9.40 -3.52 7.58
N VAL A 395 -10.58 -4.13 7.43
CA VAL A 395 -10.74 -5.34 6.60
C VAL A 395 -10.33 -5.09 5.14
N SER A 396 -10.75 -3.96 4.57
CA SER A 396 -10.40 -3.53 3.22
C SER A 396 -8.90 -3.38 3.00
N VAL A 397 -8.22 -2.60 3.85
CA VAL A 397 -6.78 -2.33 3.72
C VAL A 397 -5.98 -3.61 3.97
N THR A 398 -6.37 -4.42 4.95
CA THR A 398 -5.74 -5.74 5.17
C THR A 398 -5.90 -6.64 3.96
N ALA A 399 -7.10 -6.71 3.35
CA ALA A 399 -7.31 -7.51 2.14
C ALA A 399 -6.46 -6.99 0.97
N ILE A 400 -6.44 -5.67 0.73
CA ILE A 400 -5.59 -5.03 -0.29
C ILE A 400 -4.13 -5.43 -0.07
N VAL A 401 -3.62 -5.32 1.15
CA VAL A 401 -2.21 -5.64 1.47
C VAL A 401 -1.94 -7.13 1.29
N LEU A 402 -2.71 -8.02 1.93
CA LEU A 402 -2.44 -9.45 1.93
C LEU A 402 -2.57 -10.08 0.54
N ILE A 403 -3.61 -9.74 -0.21
CA ILE A 403 -3.82 -10.28 -1.56
C ILE A 403 -2.71 -9.84 -2.49
N ASN A 404 -2.33 -8.55 -2.43
CA ASN A 404 -1.20 -8.08 -3.21
C ASN A 404 0.11 -8.72 -2.72
N MET A 405 0.32 -8.93 -1.41
CA MET A 405 1.49 -9.64 -0.89
C MET A 405 1.59 -11.08 -1.40
N MET A 406 0.47 -11.79 -1.55
CA MET A 406 0.46 -13.14 -2.09
C MET A 406 0.72 -13.21 -3.59
N LEU A 407 0.39 -12.14 -4.34
CA LEU A 407 0.31 -12.18 -5.79
C LEU A 407 1.21 -11.16 -6.51
N GLY A 408 2.04 -10.39 -5.81
CA GLY A 408 2.91 -9.39 -6.41
C GLY A 408 3.94 -8.75 -5.46
N SER A 409 4.62 -7.73 -6.00
CA SER A 409 5.78 -7.04 -5.43
C SER A 409 5.43 -6.01 -4.34
N THR A 410 4.55 -6.38 -3.40
CA THR A 410 3.81 -5.41 -2.57
C THR A 410 4.69 -4.57 -1.65
N LEU A 411 5.77 -5.14 -1.14
CA LEU A 411 6.69 -4.43 -0.24
C LEU A 411 7.39 -3.27 -0.91
N GLY A 412 7.66 -3.37 -2.22
CA GLY A 412 8.25 -2.29 -3.02
C GLY A 412 7.22 -1.32 -3.59
N THR A 413 5.96 -1.34 -3.15
CA THR A 413 4.91 -0.45 -3.69
C THR A 413 4.98 0.96 -3.12
N PHE A 414 6.08 1.66 -3.40
CA PHE A 414 6.22 3.07 -3.03
C PHE A 414 5.29 3.98 -3.87
N PRO A 415 4.58 4.96 -3.28
CA PRO A 415 4.50 5.32 -1.85
C PRO A 415 3.34 4.65 -1.07
N VAL A 416 2.65 3.66 -1.64
CA VAL A 416 1.48 3.00 -1.02
C VAL A 416 1.81 2.42 0.36
N MET A 417 2.91 1.66 0.48
CA MET A 417 3.32 1.10 1.78
C MET A 417 3.71 2.18 2.78
N THR A 418 4.35 3.26 2.34
CA THR A 418 4.68 4.43 3.18
C THR A 418 3.41 5.04 3.79
N LEU A 419 2.34 5.18 2.99
CA LEU A 419 1.03 5.66 3.49
C LEU A 419 0.40 4.66 4.47
N ILE A 420 0.50 3.36 4.22
CA ILE A 420 -0.01 2.33 5.12
C ILE A 420 0.73 2.36 6.46
N TYR A 421 2.06 2.47 6.45
CA TYR A 421 2.86 2.58 7.66
C TYR A 421 2.54 3.86 8.45
N LEU A 422 2.32 4.99 7.78
CA LEU A 422 1.79 6.21 8.41
C LEU A 422 0.46 5.95 9.12
N LEU A 423 -0.51 5.32 8.45
CA LEU A 423 -1.82 5.02 9.03
C LEU A 423 -1.69 4.04 10.22
N ILE A 424 -0.80 3.05 10.15
CA ILE A 424 -0.50 2.15 11.27
C ILE A 424 0.05 2.95 12.46
N GLY A 425 1.00 3.86 12.24
CA GLY A 425 1.54 4.73 13.28
C GLY A 425 0.46 5.57 13.96
N ALA A 426 -0.44 6.18 13.18
CA ALA A 426 -1.58 6.95 13.70
C ALA A 426 -2.57 6.08 14.52
N VAL A 427 -2.83 4.84 14.08
CA VAL A 427 -3.65 3.89 14.85
C VAL A 427 -2.95 3.49 16.15
N CYS A 428 -1.65 3.19 16.12
CA CYS A 428 -0.88 2.87 17.32
C CYS A 428 -0.99 3.99 18.37
N LYS A 429 -0.88 5.25 17.91
CA LYS A 429 -1.00 6.41 18.79
C LYS A 429 -2.41 6.61 19.34
N SER A 430 -3.43 6.34 18.53
CA SER A 430 -4.84 6.35 18.96
C SER A 430 -5.15 5.27 19.99
N VAL A 431 -4.53 4.09 19.87
CA VAL A 431 -4.68 3.01 20.86
C VAL A 431 -3.99 3.38 22.16
N GLU A 432 -2.78 3.94 22.07
CA GLU A 432 -2.01 4.38 23.23
C GLU A 432 -2.76 5.45 24.03
N SER A 433 -3.27 6.51 23.40
CA SER A 433 -3.98 7.59 24.11
C SER A 433 -5.17 7.07 24.90
N ALA A 434 -5.87 6.06 24.36
CA ALA A 434 -7.01 5.40 24.98
C ALA A 434 -6.66 4.38 26.07
N LEU A 435 -5.38 4.14 26.39
CA LEU A 435 -4.99 3.36 27.56
C LEU A 435 -5.15 4.22 28.83
N PRO A 436 -5.63 3.64 29.96
CA PRO A 436 -5.74 4.36 31.22
C PRO A 436 -4.38 4.92 31.62
N SER A 437 -4.35 6.20 32.03
CA SER A 437 -3.17 6.76 32.68
C SER A 437 -2.87 5.91 33.92
N ARG A 438 -1.60 5.50 34.12
CA ARG A 438 -1.19 4.94 35.41
C ARG A 438 -1.53 5.97 36.48
N LYS A 439 -2.56 5.72 37.28
CA LYS A 439 -2.70 6.38 38.58
C LYS A 439 -1.59 5.79 39.46
N GLY A 440 -0.75 6.66 40.03
CA GLY A 440 0.24 6.31 41.05
C GLY A 440 1.60 5.92 40.50
N TYR A 441 2.49 6.90 40.36
CA TYR A 441 3.92 6.79 40.68
C TYR A 441 4.57 8.20 40.80
N ASP A 442 3.77 9.18 41.22
CA ASP A 442 4.21 10.52 41.63
C ASP A 442 3.35 10.90 42.85
N ASP A 443 3.61 10.23 43.98
CA ASP A 443 3.40 10.75 45.34
C ASP A 443 4.77 10.72 46.03
#